data_AF-A0A969SKJ8-F1
#
_entry.id   AF-A0A969SKJ8-F1
#
_cell.length_a   1.000
_cell.length_b   1.000
_cell.length_c   1.000
_cell.angle_alpha   90.00
_cell.angle_beta   90.00
_cell.angle_gamma   90.00
#
_symmetry.space_group_name_H-M   'P 1'
#
loop_
_entity.id
_entity.type
_entity.pdbx_description
1 polymer ?
#
loop_
_entity_poly.entity_id
_entity_poly.type
_entity_poly.pdbx_seq_one_letter_code
_entity_poly.pdbx_strand_id
1 'polypeptide(L)'
;MSTTEKELSERLLSWYDRSGRVLPWRAPPGEGNDPYAVWISEIMLQQTTVAAVIPYFSAFLQRWPSVDSLAAASLDEVLHAWQGLGYYA
;
A
#
# COMPACT_ATOMS: atom_id res chain seq x y z
N MET A 1 24.27 -7.61 -16.57
CA MET A 1 23.48 -6.43 -17.01
C MET A 1 24.29 -5.70 -18.06
N SER A 2 23.66 -5.35 -19.17
CA SER A 2 24.24 -4.45 -20.17
C SER A 2 24.46 -3.06 -19.55
N THR A 3 25.51 -2.34 -19.93
CA THR A 3 25.81 -0.97 -19.47
C THR A 3 24.58 -0.05 -19.57
N THR A 4 23.76 -0.23 -20.61
CA THR A 4 22.52 0.51 -20.84
C THR A 4 21.44 0.25 -19.80
N GLU A 5 21.32 -0.98 -19.29
CA GLU A 5 20.33 -1.33 -18.26
C GLU A 5 20.66 -0.67 -16.91
N LYS A 6 21.96 -0.62 -16.60
CA LYS A 6 22.45 0.03 -15.38
C LYS A 6 22.20 1.53 -15.44
N GLU A 7 22.53 2.17 -16.57
CA GLU A 7 22.30 3.60 -16.78
C GLU A 7 20.81 3.97 -16.70
N LEU A 8 19.92 3.15 -17.28
CA LEU A 8 18.47 3.36 -17.17
C LEU A 8 17.99 3.27 -15.72
N SER A 9 18.45 2.25 -14.99
CA SER A 9 18.07 2.05 -13.58
C SER A 9 18.51 3.22 -12.71
N GLU A 10 19.75 3.68 -12.87
CA GLU A 10 20.29 4.85 -12.15
C GLU A 10 19.49 6.12 -12.43
N ARG A 11 19.13 6.36 -13.71
CA ARG A 11 18.31 7.52 -14.10
C ARG A 11 16.89 7.45 -13.52
N LEU A 12 16.27 6.26 -13.53
CA LEU A 12 14.92 6.05 -12.99
C LEU A 12 14.90 6.25 -11.47
N LEU A 13 15.86 5.67 -10.75
CA LEU A 13 15.98 5.82 -9.31
C LEU A 13 16.24 7.29 -8.93
N SER A 14 17.15 7.97 -9.63
CA SER A 14 17.43 9.39 -9.40
C SER A 14 16.19 10.28 -9.62
N TRP A 15 15.35 9.96 -10.60
CA TRP A 15 14.08 10.65 -10.81
C TRP A 15 13.08 10.35 -9.68
N TYR A 16 12.99 9.08 -9.25
CA TYR A 16 12.09 8.65 -8.18
C TYR A 16 12.42 9.33 -6.85
N ASP A 17 13.72 9.48 -6.52
CA ASP A 17 14.17 10.17 -5.31
C ASP A 17 13.68 11.63 -5.24
N ARG A 18 13.55 12.29 -6.40
CA ARG A 18 13.10 13.70 -6.49
C ARG A 18 11.59 13.86 -6.68
N SER A 19 10.94 12.91 -7.36
CA SER A 19 9.56 13.05 -7.85
C SER A 19 8.59 12.04 -7.22
N GLY A 20 9.09 11.17 -6.34
CA GLY A 20 8.30 10.13 -5.68
C GLY A 20 7.17 10.74 -4.85
N ARG A 21 5.96 10.24 -5.06
CA ARG A 21 4.81 10.63 -4.23
C ARG A 21 4.96 10.06 -2.83
N VAL A 22 4.69 10.90 -1.83
CA VAL A 22 4.49 10.49 -0.44
C VAL A 22 3.10 9.84 -0.34
N LEU A 23 3.07 8.56 0.00
CA LEU A 23 1.84 7.78 0.15
C LEU A 23 1.89 7.03 1.49
N PRO A 24 0.75 6.87 2.20
CA PRO A 24 0.74 6.31 3.55
C PRO A 24 1.34 4.91 3.69
N TRP A 25 1.29 4.10 2.62
CA TRP A 25 1.82 2.73 2.58
C TRP A 25 3.28 2.64 2.12
N ARG A 26 3.93 3.76 1.79
CA ARG A 26 5.35 3.79 1.43
C ARG A 26 6.16 4.23 2.64
N ALA A 27 7.19 3.46 2.98
CA ALA A 27 8.16 3.89 3.97
C ALA A 27 8.88 5.18 3.52
N PRO A 28 9.13 6.12 4.45
CA PRO A 28 10.06 7.20 4.22
C PRO A 28 11.46 6.70 3.83
N PRO A 29 12.27 7.51 3.13
CA PRO A 29 13.65 7.16 2.82
C PRO A 29 14.45 6.83 4.10
N GLY A 30 15.10 5.67 4.12
CA GLY A 30 15.89 5.20 5.27
C GLY A 30 15.10 4.38 6.30
N GLU A 31 13.79 4.23 6.13
CA GLU A 31 12.94 3.39 6.96
C GLU A 31 12.57 2.07 6.25
N GLY A 32 12.27 1.02 7.02
CA GLY A 32 11.79 -0.25 6.49
C GLY A 32 10.31 -0.18 6.12
N ASN A 33 9.91 -0.86 5.05
CA ASN A 33 8.49 -1.03 4.74
C ASN A 33 7.86 -2.03 5.72
N ASP A 34 6.67 -1.70 6.25
CA ASP A 34 5.83 -2.67 6.95
C ASP A 34 5.18 -3.62 5.93
N PRO A 35 5.50 -4.92 5.94
CA PRO A 35 4.95 -5.89 4.99
C PRO A 35 3.43 -5.99 5.04
N TYR A 36 2.81 -5.81 6.22
CA TYR A 36 1.36 -5.86 6.39
C TYR A 36 0.70 -4.65 5.72
N ALA A 37 1.21 -3.45 6.00
CA ALA A 37 0.78 -2.22 5.35
C ALA A 37 0.94 -2.29 3.81
N VAL A 38 2.09 -2.77 3.33
CA VAL A 38 2.32 -2.95 1.88
C VAL A 38 1.29 -3.91 1.30
N TRP A 39 1.10 -5.09 1.90
CA TRP A 39 0.15 -6.08 1.41
C TRP A 39 -1.28 -5.53 1.31
N ILE A 40 -1.79 -4.88 2.37
CA ILE A 40 -3.14 -4.30 2.35
C ILE A 40 -3.27 -3.23 1.26
N SER A 41 -2.27 -2.36 1.10
CA SER A 41 -2.30 -1.33 0.07
C SER A 41 -2.35 -1.91 -1.34
N GLU A 42 -1.60 -2.98 -1.62
CA GLU A 42 -1.57 -3.62 -2.94
C GLU A 42 -2.93 -4.25 -3.26
N ILE A 43 -3.60 -4.90 -2.30
CA ILE A 43 -4.94 -5.46 -2.52
C ILE A 43 -5.97 -4.35 -2.81
N MET A 44 -5.94 -3.24 -2.05
CA MET A 44 -6.87 -2.12 -2.28
C MET A 44 -6.65 -1.43 -3.63
N LEU A 45 -5.38 -1.28 -4.06
CA LEU A 45 -4.99 -0.61 -5.29
C LEU A 45 -5.27 -1.43 -6.56
N GLN A 46 -5.51 -2.73 -6.46
CA GLN A 46 -5.93 -3.55 -7.60
C GLN A 46 -7.30 -3.14 -8.16
N GLN A 47 -8.19 -2.63 -7.31
CA GLN A 47 -9.59 -2.39 -7.67
C GLN A 47 -9.98 -0.91 -7.69
N THR A 48 -9.16 -0.02 -7.13
CA THR A 48 -9.50 1.40 -6.98
C THR A 48 -8.31 2.33 -7.20
N THR A 49 -8.58 3.63 -7.28
CA THR A 49 -7.56 4.66 -7.50
C THR A 49 -6.86 5.06 -6.20
N VAL A 50 -5.62 5.55 -6.30
CA VAL A 50 -4.84 6.05 -5.14
C VAL A 50 -5.63 7.04 -4.29
N ALA A 51 -6.34 7.99 -4.91
CA ALA A 51 -7.12 9.00 -4.19
C ALA A 51 -8.26 8.38 -3.37
N ALA A 52 -8.90 7.33 -3.90
CA ALA A 52 -9.94 6.61 -3.18
C ALA A 52 -9.37 5.74 -2.05
N VAL A 53 -8.21 5.08 -2.26
CA VAL A 53 -7.60 4.16 -1.28
C VAL A 53 -7.12 4.87 -0.01
N ILE A 54 -6.55 6.07 -0.11
CA ILE A 54 -5.91 6.76 1.03
C ILE A 54 -6.77 6.78 2.32
N PRO A 55 -8.04 7.23 2.31
CA PRO A 55 -8.87 7.23 3.52
C PRO A 55 -9.21 5.82 4.00
N TYR A 56 -9.46 4.86 3.11
CA TYR A 56 -9.77 3.48 3.49
C TYR A 56 -8.58 2.79 4.14
N PHE A 57 -7.41 2.90 3.51
CA PHE A 57 -6.16 2.34 4.02
C PHE A 57 -5.84 2.83 5.43
N SER A 58 -5.95 4.14 5.66
CA SER A 58 -5.69 4.75 6.96
C SER A 58 -6.65 4.25 8.04
N ALA A 59 -7.96 4.17 7.73
CA ALA A 59 -8.96 3.65 8.65
C ALA A 59 -8.79 2.15 8.92
N PHE A 60 -8.41 1.38 7.89
CA PHE A 60 -8.20 -0.06 7.99
C PHE A 60 -7.03 -0.39 8.92
N LEU A 61 -5.87 0.26 8.74
CA LEU A 61 -4.71 0.07 9.62
C LEU A 61 -4.92 0.63 11.03
N GLN A 62 -5.75 1.66 11.19
CA GLN A 62 -6.13 2.13 12.52
C GLN A 62 -6.96 1.08 13.27
N ARG A 63 -7.85 0.37 12.58
CA ARG A 63 -8.71 -0.66 13.18
C ARG A 63 -7.98 -1.98 13.40
N TRP A 64 -7.15 -2.37 12.44
CA TRP A 64 -6.34 -3.58 12.48
C TRP A 64 -4.89 -3.22 12.16
N PRO A 65 -4.07 -2.87 13.17
CA PRO A 65 -2.69 -2.44 12.95
C PRO A 65 -1.72 -3.57 12.60
N SER A 66 -2.16 -4.83 12.66
CA SER A 66 -1.34 -6.01 12.36
C SER A 66 -2.16 -7.12 11.71
N VAL A 67 -1.47 -8.05 11.05
CA VAL A 67 -2.09 -9.26 10.49
C VAL A 67 -2.82 -10.08 11.55
N ASP A 68 -2.28 -10.15 12.77
CA ASP A 68 -2.92 -10.89 13.88
C ASP A 68 -4.22 -10.22 14.33
N SER A 69 -4.23 -8.89 14.41
CA SER A 69 -5.45 -8.14 14.74
C SER A 69 -6.53 -8.28 13.66
N LEU A 70 -6.13 -8.34 12.38
CA LEU A 70 -7.06 -8.62 11.28
C LEU A 70 -7.57 -10.06 11.33
N ALA A 71 -6.70 -11.02 11.61
CA ALA A 71 -7.07 -12.44 11.71
C ALA A 71 -8.04 -12.73 12.87
N ALA A 72 -7.98 -11.94 13.94
CA ALA A 72 -8.92 -12.03 15.06
C ALA A 72 -10.27 -11.35 14.80
N ALA A 73 -10.39 -10.56 13.73
CA ALA A 73 -11.63 -9.86 13.38
C ALA A 73 -12.69 -10.82 12.82
N SER A 74 -13.96 -10.49 13.03
CA SER A 74 -15.03 -11.22 12.35
C SER A 74 -15.05 -10.85 10.86
N LEU A 75 -15.45 -11.81 10.01
CA LEU A 75 -15.59 -11.57 8.57
C LEU A 75 -16.52 -10.37 8.29
N ASP A 76 -17.64 -10.27 9.02
CA ASP A 76 -18.61 -9.18 8.85
C ASP A 76 -17.99 -7.80 9.11
N GLU A 77 -17.13 -7.66 10.13
CA GLU A 77 -16.43 -6.41 10.38
C GLU A 77 -15.47 -6.05 9.24
N VAL A 78 -14.74 -7.04 8.73
CA VAL A 78 -13.81 -6.84 7.61
C VAL A 78 -14.56 -6.41 6.36
N LEU A 79 -15.65 -7.11 6.01
CA LEU A 79 -16.48 -6.76 4.86
C LEU A 79 -17.09 -5.36 5.00
N HIS A 80 -17.54 -4.99 6.19
CA HIS A 80 -18.07 -3.65 6.45
C HIS A 80 -17.01 -2.56 6.28
N ALA A 81 -15.78 -2.77 6.77
CA ALA A 81 -14.68 -1.83 6.58
C ALA A 81 -14.19 -1.75 5.12
N TRP A 82 -14.38 -2.82 4.35
CA TRP A 82 -14.04 -2.88 2.92
C TRP A 82 -15.14 -2.33 2.01
N GLN A 83 -16.33 -2.06 2.55
CA GLN A 83 -17.49 -1.60 1.79
C GLN A 83 -17.20 -0.29 1.06
N GLY A 84 -17.34 -0.30 -0.27
CA GLY A 84 -17.10 0.86 -1.13
C GLY A 84 -15.80 0.78 -1.94
N LEU A 85 -14.95 -0.23 -1.73
CA LEU A 85 -13.73 -0.47 -2.53
C LEU A 85 -13.93 -1.43 -3.73
N GLY A 86 -15.08 -2.09 -3.87
CA GLY A 86 -15.31 -3.09 -4.93
C GLY A 86 -15.85 -4.41 -4.37
N TYR A 87 -16.02 -5.41 -5.25
CA TYR A 87 -16.82 -6.63 -5.01
C TYR A 87 -16.42 -7.44 -3.76
N TYR A 88 -17.43 -8.02 -3.12
CA TYR A 88 -17.30 -9.09 -2.11
C TYR A 88 -17.41 -10.44 -2.84
N ALA A 89 -16.35 -11.25 -2.82
CA ALA A 89 -16.33 -12.60 -3.37
C ALA A 89 -16.02 -13.61 -2.27
#